data_AF-A7UUV5-F1
#
_entry.id   AF-A7UUV5-F1
#
_cell.length_a   1.000
_cell.length_b   1.000
_cell.length_c   1.000
_cell.angle_alpha   90.00
_cell.angle_beta   90.00
_cell.angle_gamma   90.00
#
_symmetry.space_group_name_H-M   'P 1'
#
loop_
_entity.id
_entity.type
_entity.pdbx_description
1 polymer ?
#
loop_
_entity_poly.entity_id
_entity_poly.type
_entity_poly.pdbx_seq_one_letter_code
_entity_poly.pdbx_strand_id
1 'polypeptide(L)'
;MKRVELVARINYIYQLCSDSKQTSFLYVDLVKPTGKKIIHLLKVLLNYLFYTNMVKETVLEKANNCAQEYSELNAKLNQEQITKEEKKIRANKINRHIDDLKLHLPQLKNQIETLQQRKHKLQENISTLKANDQQLADKIIKLKIEHSELAELLVADDEASSVKEIKQSLTREIETLTETEKELQQAYQIHVSSINQIRPCNALLEKMLLIGMDESCKNLRGAIVELNSLCDKLRKQRNNLTNLSDTLQNNCEELDGLLADKNQELEVRRKVLEKNDRRKDSKHLEQEKRLKALDQANEIYAQLLVVQKAEMQRVIVMVEQALKFIN
;
A
#
# COMPACT_ATOMS: atom_id res chain seq x y z
N MET A 1 96.95 -3.09 82.19
CA MET A 1 95.49 -3.30 82.11
C MET A 1 95.07 -4.19 80.94
N LYS A 2 95.32 -3.82 79.68
CA LYS A 2 94.87 -4.58 78.48
C LYS A 2 95.17 -6.09 78.45
N ARG A 3 96.30 -6.55 79.00
CA ARG A 3 96.67 -7.98 79.02
C ARG A 3 95.85 -8.80 80.02
N VAL A 4 95.52 -8.24 81.18
CA VAL A 4 94.71 -8.92 82.21
C VAL A 4 93.27 -9.07 81.73
N GLU A 5 92.73 -8.04 81.08
CA GLU A 5 91.43 -8.10 80.40
C GLU A 5 91.39 -9.15 79.28
N LEU A 6 92.48 -9.27 78.51
CA LEU A 6 92.60 -10.31 77.48
C LEU A 6 92.58 -11.72 78.10
N VAL A 7 93.32 -11.95 79.19
CA VAL A 7 93.29 -13.23 79.92
C VAL A 7 91.89 -13.54 80.41
N ALA A 8 91.21 -12.56 81.02
CA ALA A 8 89.86 -12.73 81.53
C ALA A 8 88.85 -13.08 80.42
N ARG A 9 88.94 -12.42 79.26
CA ARG A 9 88.11 -12.72 78.08
C ARG A 9 88.39 -14.09 77.49
N ILE A 10 89.66 -14.48 77.35
CA ILE A 10 90.04 -15.80 76.85
C ILE A 10 89.57 -16.89 77.83
N ASN A 11 89.74 -16.67 79.14
CA ASN A 11 89.28 -17.59 80.16
C ASN A 11 87.74 -17.70 80.16
N TYR A 12 87.01 -16.61 79.96
CA TYR A 12 85.55 -16.62 79.83
C TYR A 12 85.09 -17.43 78.60
N ILE A 13 85.70 -17.21 77.43
CA ILE A 13 85.40 -17.97 76.20
C ILE A 13 85.73 -19.46 76.43
N TYR A 14 86.87 -19.73 77.04
CA TYR A 14 87.31 -21.10 77.32
C TYR A 14 86.38 -21.83 78.30
N GLN A 15 85.84 -21.13 79.31
CA GLN A 15 84.82 -21.65 80.22
C GLN A 15 83.46 -21.86 79.54
N LEU A 16 83.06 -20.99 78.62
CA LEU A 16 81.81 -21.15 77.87
C LEU A 16 81.85 -22.35 76.91
N CYS A 17 83.05 -22.70 76.42
CA CYS A 17 83.23 -23.73 75.40
C CYS A 17 83.79 -25.05 75.95
N SER A 18 83.99 -25.17 77.27
CA SER A 18 84.48 -26.38 77.95
C SER A 18 83.48 -26.83 79.01
N ASP A 19 83.02 -28.08 78.95
CA ASP A 19 82.12 -28.67 79.96
C ASP A 19 82.75 -28.78 81.36
N SER A 20 84.07 -28.56 81.44
CA SER A 20 84.87 -28.66 82.64
C SER A 20 85.00 -27.31 83.34
N LYS A 21 84.21 -27.09 84.40
CA LYS A 21 84.39 -25.98 85.35
C LYS A 21 85.75 -26.01 86.09
N GLN A 22 86.57 -27.05 85.89
CA GLN A 22 87.83 -27.27 86.60
C GLN A 22 89.07 -26.73 85.86
N THR A 23 88.92 -26.23 84.64
CA THR A 23 90.06 -25.80 83.80
C THR A 23 90.12 -24.27 83.69
N SER A 24 91.05 -23.64 84.43
CA SER A 24 91.31 -22.19 84.38
C SER A 24 92.49 -21.84 83.45
N PHE A 25 92.30 -20.87 82.57
CA PHE A 25 93.35 -20.31 81.72
C PHE A 25 94.05 -19.15 82.46
N LEU A 26 95.33 -19.33 82.82
CA LEU A 26 96.09 -18.38 83.62
C LEU A 26 97.04 -17.52 82.76
N TYR A 27 97.55 -16.41 83.32
CA TYR A 27 98.51 -15.53 82.62
C TYR A 27 99.75 -16.28 82.12
N VAL A 28 100.23 -17.28 82.86
CA VAL A 28 101.36 -18.13 82.46
C VAL A 28 101.06 -18.92 81.18
N ASP A 29 99.81 -19.31 80.97
CA ASP A 29 99.38 -20.02 79.76
C ASP A 29 99.39 -19.12 78.51
N LEU A 30 99.35 -17.79 78.67
CA LEU A 30 99.61 -16.86 77.56
C LEU A 30 101.10 -16.66 77.27
N VAL A 31 101.94 -16.70 78.30
CA VAL A 31 103.37 -16.36 78.16
C VAL A 31 104.20 -17.58 77.74
N LYS A 32 103.86 -18.79 78.21
CA LYS A 32 104.49 -20.06 77.86
C LYS A 32 103.45 -21.18 77.77
N PRO A 33 102.66 -21.23 76.69
CA PRO A 33 101.65 -22.25 76.52
C PRO A 33 102.27 -23.65 76.36
N THR A 34 101.73 -24.64 77.08
CA THR A 34 102.09 -26.05 76.85
C THR A 34 101.40 -26.56 75.58
N GLY A 35 102.08 -27.37 74.76
CA GLY A 35 101.50 -27.94 73.53
C GLY A 35 100.13 -28.60 73.71
N LYS A 36 99.90 -29.28 74.84
CA LYS A 36 98.59 -29.87 75.20
C LYS A 36 97.48 -28.82 75.35
N LYS A 37 97.76 -27.69 76.01
CA LYS A 37 96.80 -26.59 76.19
C LYS A 37 96.53 -25.86 74.88
N ILE A 38 97.54 -25.68 74.04
CA ILE A 38 97.38 -25.12 72.68
C ILE A 38 96.43 -25.97 71.86
N ILE A 39 96.68 -27.29 71.78
CA ILE A 39 95.86 -28.22 71.00
C ILE A 39 94.42 -28.26 71.53
N HIS A 40 94.23 -28.27 72.85
CA HIS A 40 92.89 -28.28 73.44
C HIS A 40 92.14 -26.96 73.17
N LEU A 41 92.78 -25.81 73.34
CA LEU A 41 92.17 -24.51 73.01
C LEU A 41 91.82 -24.40 71.52
N LEU A 42 92.70 -24.86 70.63
CA LEU A 42 92.42 -24.89 69.18
C LEU A 42 91.22 -25.79 68.85
N LYS A 43 91.10 -26.96 69.48
CA LYS A 43 89.92 -27.84 69.31
C LYS A 43 88.64 -27.16 69.77
N VAL A 44 88.68 -26.50 70.92
CA VAL A 44 87.54 -25.77 71.49
C VAL A 44 87.09 -24.62 70.56
N LEU A 45 88.04 -23.83 70.07
CA LEU A 45 87.76 -22.73 69.13
C LEU A 45 87.25 -23.25 67.78
N LEU A 46 87.80 -24.35 67.28
CA LEU A 46 87.34 -24.98 66.03
C LEU A 46 85.92 -25.51 66.17
N ASN A 47 85.59 -26.17 67.28
CA ASN A 47 84.24 -26.64 67.57
C ASN A 47 83.26 -25.45 67.67
N TYR A 48 83.64 -24.39 68.38
CA TYR A 48 82.80 -23.19 68.50
C TYR A 48 82.54 -22.53 67.13
N LEU A 49 83.56 -22.44 66.28
CA LEU A 49 83.41 -21.92 64.92
C LEU A 49 82.48 -22.81 64.09
N PHE A 50 82.62 -24.13 64.18
CA PHE A 50 81.75 -25.08 63.49
C PHE A 50 80.29 -24.94 63.91
N TYR A 51 80.01 -24.92 65.22
CA TYR A 51 78.64 -24.72 65.73
C TYR A 51 78.07 -23.36 65.34
N THR A 52 78.87 -22.29 65.40
CA THR A 52 78.43 -20.95 64.99
C THR A 52 78.07 -20.91 63.52
N ASN A 53 78.88 -21.54 62.66
CA ASN A 53 78.60 -21.63 61.23
C ASN A 53 77.35 -22.48 60.95
N MET A 54 77.20 -23.64 61.59
CA MET A 54 76.02 -24.50 61.45
C MET A 54 74.73 -23.76 61.85
N VAL A 55 74.74 -23.07 63.00
CA VAL A 55 73.59 -22.26 63.45
C VAL A 55 73.33 -21.10 62.50
N LYS A 56 74.37 -20.41 62.03
CA LYS A 56 74.24 -19.32 61.06
C LYS A 56 73.60 -19.81 59.77
N GLU A 57 74.06 -20.94 59.22
CA GLU A 57 73.50 -21.55 58.01
C GLU A 57 72.04 -21.95 58.22
N THR A 58 71.71 -22.62 59.32
CA THR A 58 70.32 -23.01 59.63
C THR A 58 69.39 -21.80 59.81
N VAL A 59 69.87 -20.74 60.48
CA VAL A 59 69.08 -19.51 60.67
C VAL A 59 68.89 -18.77 59.34
N LEU A 60 69.94 -18.66 58.52
CA LEU A 60 69.85 -18.06 57.19
C LEU A 60 68.91 -18.85 56.29
N GLU A 61 68.97 -20.19 56.31
CA GLU A 61 68.06 -21.05 55.56
C GLU A 61 66.61 -20.84 56.00
N LYS A 62 66.33 -20.84 57.31
CA LYS A 62 64.99 -20.56 57.84
C LYS A 62 64.49 -19.15 57.48
N ALA A 63 65.36 -18.14 57.56
CA ALA A 63 65.02 -16.77 57.19
C ALA A 63 64.70 -16.66 55.70
N ASN A 64 65.49 -17.31 54.85
CA ASN A 64 65.27 -17.36 53.40
C ASN A 64 63.97 -18.09 53.06
N ASN A 65 63.71 -19.24 53.68
CA ASN A 65 62.46 -19.98 53.48
C ASN A 65 61.25 -19.15 53.90
N CYS A 66 61.31 -18.47 55.05
CA CYS A 66 60.25 -17.56 55.49
C CYS A 66 60.04 -16.38 54.53
N ALA A 67 61.12 -15.79 54.00
CA ALA A 67 61.03 -14.70 53.03
C ALA A 67 60.44 -15.18 51.69
N GLN A 68 60.77 -16.40 51.27
CA GLN A 68 60.20 -17.02 50.08
C GLN A 68 58.71 -17.31 50.27
N GLU A 69 58.31 -17.93 51.37
CA GLU A 69 56.90 -18.19 51.71
C GLU A 69 56.09 -16.90 51.75
N TYR A 70 56.64 -15.83 52.35
CA TYR A 70 56.01 -14.52 52.36
C TYR A 70 55.82 -13.95 50.95
N SER A 71 56.85 -14.04 50.10
CA SER A 71 56.78 -13.58 48.71
C SER A 71 55.75 -14.36 47.90
N GLU A 72 55.72 -15.69 48.04
CA GLU A 72 54.74 -16.56 47.39
C GLU A 72 53.32 -16.28 47.85
N LEU A 73 53.10 -16.09 49.16
CA LEU A 73 51.79 -15.76 49.70
C LEU A 73 51.32 -14.39 49.21
N ASN A 74 52.21 -13.40 49.16
CA ASN A 74 51.91 -12.07 48.64
C ASN A 74 51.56 -12.11 47.14
N ALA A 75 52.27 -12.92 46.35
CA ALA A 75 51.95 -13.15 44.94
C ALA A 75 50.56 -13.79 44.75
N LYS A 76 50.23 -14.82 45.55
CA LYS A 76 48.91 -15.46 45.54
C LYS A 76 47.81 -14.48 45.93
N LEU A 77 48.02 -13.67 46.98
CA LEU A 77 47.07 -12.65 47.42
C LEU A 77 46.78 -11.63 46.31
N ASN A 78 47.84 -11.13 45.65
CA ASN A 78 47.69 -10.18 44.54
C ASN A 78 46.93 -10.82 43.36
N GLN A 79 47.23 -12.08 43.03
CA GLN A 79 46.52 -12.80 41.98
C GLN A 79 45.03 -12.99 42.32
N GLU A 80 44.71 -13.35 43.57
CA GLU A 80 43.32 -13.46 44.03
C GLU A 80 42.58 -12.12 43.94
N GLN A 81 43.22 -11.01 44.32
CA GLN A 81 42.63 -9.67 44.19
C GLN A 81 42.31 -9.32 42.73
N ILE A 82 43.24 -9.61 41.80
CA ILE A 82 43.01 -9.40 40.36
C ILE A 82 41.81 -10.23 39.88
N THR A 83 41.79 -11.53 40.19
CA THR A 83 40.68 -12.40 39.75
C THR A 83 39.34 -11.99 40.35
N LYS A 84 39.32 -11.45 41.58
CA LYS A 84 38.12 -10.92 42.23
C LYS A 84 37.58 -9.69 41.49
N GLU A 85 38.45 -8.73 41.15
CA GLU A 85 38.04 -7.54 40.38
C GLU A 85 37.59 -7.91 38.97
N GLU A 86 38.26 -8.85 38.30
CA GLU A 86 37.78 -9.37 37.00
C GLU A 86 36.39 -10.01 37.11
N LYS A 87 36.15 -10.83 38.14
CA LYS A 87 34.83 -11.43 38.38
C LYS A 87 33.76 -10.35 38.60
N LYS A 88 34.09 -9.28 39.33
CA LYS A 88 33.20 -8.14 39.56
C LYS A 88 32.91 -7.39 38.26
N ILE A 89 33.91 -7.14 37.43
CA ILE A 89 33.73 -6.53 36.10
C ILE A 89 32.84 -7.41 35.21
N ARG A 90 33.09 -8.73 35.16
CA ARG A 90 32.27 -9.69 34.41
C ARG A 90 30.82 -9.69 34.90
N ALA A 91 30.59 -9.72 36.22
CA ALA A 91 29.26 -9.67 36.81
C ALA A 91 28.53 -8.36 36.44
N ASN A 92 29.22 -7.21 36.51
CA ASN A 92 28.65 -5.93 36.11
C ASN A 92 28.30 -5.88 34.62
N LYS A 93 29.13 -6.47 33.74
CA LYS A 93 28.84 -6.56 32.31
C LYS A 93 27.60 -7.42 32.05
N ILE A 94 27.47 -8.55 32.74
CA ILE A 94 26.28 -9.41 32.66
C ILE A 94 25.03 -8.65 33.13
N ASN A 95 25.10 -7.94 34.26
CA ASN A 95 23.97 -7.16 34.78
C ASN A 95 23.52 -6.08 33.80
N ARG A 96 24.45 -5.33 33.19
CA ARG A 96 24.11 -4.35 32.14
C ARG A 96 23.39 -5.02 30.97
N HIS A 97 23.89 -6.17 30.51
CA HIS A 97 23.25 -6.90 29.43
C HIS A 97 21.84 -7.40 29.80
N ILE A 98 21.64 -7.85 31.05
CA ILE A 98 20.32 -8.22 31.57
C ILE A 98 19.38 -7.01 31.54
N ASP A 99 19.85 -5.83 31.93
CA ASP A 99 19.02 -4.62 31.93
C ASP A 99 18.69 -4.14 30.50
N ASP A 100 19.63 -4.24 29.56
CA ASP A 100 19.36 -4.00 28.13
C ASP A 100 18.29 -4.96 27.60
N LEU A 101 18.39 -6.25 27.93
CA LEU A 101 17.40 -7.25 27.54
C LEU A 101 16.02 -6.96 28.16
N LYS A 102 15.97 -6.50 29.42
CA LYS A 102 14.71 -6.08 30.05
C LYS A 102 14.08 -4.89 29.32
N LEU A 103 14.86 -3.97 28.77
CA LEU A 103 14.34 -2.84 27.98
C LEU A 103 13.80 -3.27 26.61
N HIS A 104 14.40 -4.30 26.00
CA HIS A 104 13.93 -4.84 24.71
C HIS A 104 12.69 -5.72 24.83
N LEU A 105 12.47 -6.36 25.98
CA LEU A 105 11.36 -7.31 26.19
C LEU A 105 9.96 -6.68 25.97
N PRO A 106 9.66 -5.45 26.48
CA PRO A 106 8.42 -4.75 26.17
C PRO A 106 8.26 -4.43 24.68
N GLN A 107 9.35 -4.05 23.98
CA GLN A 107 9.30 -3.75 22.56
C GLN A 107 8.92 -4.98 21.74
N LEU A 108 9.53 -6.13 22.06
CA LEU A 108 9.19 -7.43 21.48
C LEU A 108 7.74 -7.82 21.78
N LYS A 109 7.27 -7.60 23.02
CA LYS A 109 5.88 -7.87 23.39
C LYS A 109 4.90 -7.03 22.56
N ASN A 110 5.17 -5.73 22.41
CA ASN A 110 4.35 -4.84 21.57
C ASN A 110 4.36 -5.26 20.09
N GLN A 111 5.52 -5.70 19.57
CA GLN A 111 5.60 -6.24 18.21
C GLN A 111 4.76 -7.51 18.06
N ILE A 112 4.75 -8.41 19.05
CA ILE A 112 3.89 -9.60 19.04
C ILE A 112 2.41 -9.21 19.05
N GLU A 113 2.00 -8.28 19.90
CA GLU A 113 0.61 -7.82 19.97
C GLU A 113 0.15 -7.18 18.65
N THR A 114 0.98 -6.33 18.03
CA THR A 114 0.67 -5.73 16.72
C THR A 114 0.56 -6.77 15.61
N LEU A 115 1.44 -7.78 15.60
CA LEU A 115 1.35 -8.91 14.66
C LEU A 115 0.09 -9.75 14.87
N GLN A 116 -0.31 -9.99 16.12
CA GLN A 116 -1.56 -10.68 16.44
C GLN A 116 -2.79 -9.89 15.97
N GLN A 117 -2.82 -8.58 16.19
CA GLN A 117 -3.89 -7.72 15.67
C GLN A 117 -3.95 -7.75 14.14
N ARG A 118 -2.80 -7.70 13.47
CA ARG A 118 -2.74 -7.81 12.00
C ARG A 118 -3.25 -9.17 11.51
N LYS A 119 -2.88 -10.26 12.20
CA LYS A 119 -3.38 -11.61 11.91
C LYS A 119 -4.92 -11.66 12.01
N HIS A 120 -5.50 -11.10 13.07
CA HIS A 120 -6.96 -11.05 13.23
C HIS A 120 -7.65 -10.27 12.11
N LYS A 121 -7.14 -9.08 11.76
CA LYS A 121 -7.68 -8.29 10.63
C LYS A 121 -7.62 -9.05 9.30
N LEU A 122 -6.52 -9.75 9.03
CA LEU A 122 -6.40 -10.57 7.82
C LEU A 122 -7.39 -11.74 7.83
N GLN A 123 -7.63 -12.35 8.99
CA GLN A 123 -8.58 -13.45 9.13
C GLN A 123 -10.04 -12.98 8.93
N GLU A 124 -10.39 -11.79 9.40
CA GLU A 124 -11.66 -11.13 9.09
C GLU A 124 -11.81 -10.88 7.59
N ASN A 125 -10.79 -10.29 6.95
CA ASN A 125 -10.79 -10.04 5.51
C ASN A 125 -10.90 -11.33 4.67
N ILE A 126 -10.26 -12.42 5.10
CA ILE A 126 -10.41 -13.73 4.44
C ILE A 126 -11.85 -14.23 4.57
N SER A 127 -12.47 -14.02 5.72
CA SER A 127 -13.85 -14.46 5.96
C SER A 127 -14.85 -13.65 5.12
N THR A 128 -14.65 -12.34 4.97
CA THR A 128 -15.49 -11.50 4.10
C THR A 128 -15.28 -11.83 2.62
N LEU A 129 -14.05 -12.06 2.18
CA LEU A 129 -13.76 -12.53 0.82
C LEU A 129 -14.45 -13.86 0.53
N LYS A 130 -14.36 -14.84 1.43
CA LYS A 130 -15.07 -16.13 1.28
C LYS A 130 -16.59 -15.96 1.16
N ALA A 131 -17.18 -15.06 1.93
CA ALA A 131 -18.60 -14.77 1.84
C ALA A 131 -18.97 -14.14 0.48
N ASN A 132 -18.16 -13.19 0.00
CA ASN A 132 -18.35 -12.57 -1.31
C ASN A 132 -18.18 -13.58 -2.46
N ASP A 133 -17.19 -14.47 -2.36
CA ASP A 133 -16.98 -15.54 -3.34
C ASP A 133 -18.19 -16.47 -3.41
N GLN A 134 -18.77 -16.83 -2.27
CA GLN A 134 -20.00 -17.62 -2.24
C GLN A 134 -21.18 -16.87 -2.88
N GLN A 135 -21.35 -15.57 -2.59
CA GLN A 135 -22.40 -14.76 -3.22
C GLN A 135 -22.23 -14.68 -4.75
N LEU A 136 -20.99 -14.57 -5.23
CA LEU A 136 -20.71 -14.59 -6.67
C LEU A 136 -21.01 -15.96 -7.29
N ALA A 137 -20.64 -17.05 -6.62
CA ALA A 137 -20.97 -18.40 -7.06
C ALA A 137 -22.50 -18.59 -7.18
N ASP A 138 -23.25 -18.15 -6.17
CA ASP A 138 -24.72 -18.20 -6.18
C ASP A 138 -25.31 -17.36 -7.31
N LYS A 139 -24.74 -16.16 -7.56
CA LYS A 139 -25.16 -15.29 -8.67
C LYS A 139 -24.88 -15.91 -10.04
N ILE A 140 -23.74 -16.60 -10.20
CA ILE A 140 -23.43 -17.33 -11.43
C ILE A 140 -24.44 -18.45 -11.66
N ILE A 141 -24.80 -19.20 -10.61
CA ILE A 141 -25.82 -20.25 -10.71
C ILE A 141 -27.16 -19.66 -11.16
N LYS A 142 -27.61 -18.57 -10.54
CA LYS A 142 -28.84 -17.88 -10.94
C LYS A 142 -28.82 -17.42 -12.40
N LEU A 143 -27.74 -16.76 -12.82
CA LEU A 143 -27.60 -16.31 -14.20
C LEU A 143 -27.59 -17.47 -15.20
N LYS A 144 -27.01 -18.61 -14.84
CA LYS A 144 -27.06 -19.81 -15.69
C LYS A 144 -28.48 -20.35 -15.84
N ILE A 145 -29.27 -20.36 -14.76
CA ILE A 145 -30.68 -20.77 -14.78
C ILE A 145 -31.50 -19.80 -15.64
N GLU A 146 -31.38 -18.49 -15.39
CA GLU A 146 -32.06 -17.46 -16.18
C GLU A 146 -31.67 -17.55 -17.67
N HIS A 147 -30.39 -17.83 -17.97
CA HIS A 147 -29.95 -18.02 -19.34
C HIS A 147 -30.60 -19.25 -20.00
N SER A 148 -30.68 -20.39 -19.30
CA SER A 148 -31.36 -21.57 -19.85
C SER A 148 -32.85 -21.31 -20.08
N GLU A 149 -33.54 -20.63 -19.16
CA GLU A 149 -34.96 -20.28 -19.32
C GLU A 149 -35.18 -19.36 -20.53
N LEU A 150 -34.32 -18.34 -20.70
CA LEU A 150 -34.37 -17.46 -21.87
C LEU A 150 -34.01 -18.18 -23.17
N ALA A 151 -33.10 -19.16 -23.12
CA ALA A 151 -32.73 -19.97 -24.28
C ALA A 151 -33.87 -20.91 -24.70
N GLU A 152 -34.66 -21.43 -23.76
CA GLU A 152 -35.88 -22.21 -24.07
C GLU A 152 -37.00 -21.36 -24.67
N LEU A 153 -37.07 -20.07 -24.31
CA LEU A 153 -38.03 -19.10 -24.86
C LEU A 153 -37.60 -18.50 -26.21
N LEU A 154 -36.37 -18.76 -26.64
CA LEU A 154 -35.82 -18.24 -27.89
C LEU A 154 -36.44 -19.01 -29.06
N VAL A 155 -37.35 -18.33 -29.76
CA VAL A 155 -37.86 -18.77 -31.06
C VAL A 155 -36.69 -18.79 -32.04
N ALA A 156 -36.52 -19.88 -32.80
CA ALA A 156 -35.45 -19.97 -33.79
C ALA A 156 -35.54 -18.79 -34.78
N ASP A 157 -34.39 -18.24 -35.18
CA ASP A 157 -34.34 -17.07 -36.07
C ASP A 157 -35.11 -17.29 -37.38
N ASP A 158 -35.21 -18.54 -37.84
CA ASP A 158 -36.01 -18.94 -39.00
C ASP A 158 -37.52 -18.83 -38.75
N GLU A 159 -37.99 -19.26 -37.58
CA GLU A 159 -39.39 -19.09 -37.17
C GLU A 159 -39.74 -17.62 -36.95
N ALA A 160 -38.86 -16.85 -36.31
CA ALA A 160 -39.04 -15.41 -36.14
C ALA A 160 -39.05 -14.65 -37.49
N SER A 161 -38.20 -15.07 -38.44
CA SER A 161 -38.16 -14.50 -39.79
C SER A 161 -39.42 -14.84 -40.57
N SER A 162 -39.89 -16.09 -40.52
CA SER A 162 -41.14 -16.50 -41.19
C SER A 162 -42.36 -15.76 -40.65
N VAL A 163 -42.46 -15.57 -39.33
CA VAL A 163 -43.54 -14.78 -38.70
C VAL A 163 -43.47 -13.32 -39.13
N LYS A 164 -42.26 -12.75 -39.26
CA LYS A 164 -42.07 -11.38 -39.74
C LYS A 164 -42.50 -11.21 -41.19
N GLU A 165 -42.19 -12.17 -42.05
CA GLU A 165 -42.62 -12.19 -43.45
C GLU A 165 -44.14 -12.32 -43.57
N ILE A 166 -44.77 -13.23 -42.81
CA ILE A 166 -46.22 -13.37 -42.75
C ILE A 166 -46.87 -12.07 -42.30
N LYS A 167 -46.34 -11.43 -41.25
CA LYS A 167 -46.83 -10.14 -40.77
C LYS A 167 -46.75 -9.07 -41.87
N GLN A 168 -45.64 -8.97 -42.59
CA GLN A 168 -45.49 -8.00 -43.68
C GLN A 168 -46.45 -8.28 -44.83
N SER A 169 -46.68 -9.55 -45.17
CA SER A 169 -47.67 -9.94 -46.18
C SER A 169 -49.09 -9.52 -45.77
N LEU A 170 -49.48 -9.82 -44.53
CA LEU A 170 -50.80 -9.45 -44.00
C LEU A 170 -50.97 -7.93 -43.92
N THR A 171 -49.93 -7.16 -43.54
CA THR A 171 -50.00 -5.70 -43.55
C THR A 171 -50.27 -5.15 -44.95
N ARG A 172 -49.57 -5.67 -45.98
CA ARG A 172 -49.81 -5.27 -47.38
C ARG A 172 -51.21 -5.64 -47.84
N GLU A 173 -51.70 -6.81 -47.46
CA GLU A 173 -53.06 -7.26 -47.79
C GLU A 173 -54.11 -6.33 -47.15
N ILE A 174 -53.95 -5.99 -45.87
CA ILE A 174 -54.81 -5.02 -45.19
C ILE A 174 -54.78 -3.66 -45.90
N GLU A 175 -53.60 -3.15 -46.26
CA GLU A 175 -53.48 -1.89 -47.00
C GLU A 175 -54.25 -1.94 -48.33
N THR A 176 -54.08 -3.00 -49.12
CA THR A 176 -54.84 -3.16 -50.37
C THR A 176 -56.35 -3.23 -50.15
N LEU A 177 -56.80 -3.99 -49.14
CA LEU A 177 -58.22 -4.07 -48.81
C LEU A 177 -58.78 -2.72 -48.37
N THR A 178 -58.06 -1.96 -47.54
CA THR A 178 -58.50 -0.62 -47.14
C THR A 178 -58.58 0.36 -48.31
N GLU A 179 -57.70 0.23 -49.30
CA GLU A 179 -57.77 1.08 -50.50
C GLU A 179 -58.96 0.70 -51.37
N THR A 180 -59.21 -0.60 -51.59
CA THR A 180 -60.41 -1.06 -52.30
C THR A 180 -61.69 -0.66 -51.59
N GLU A 181 -61.72 -0.67 -50.25
CA GLU A 181 -62.87 -0.22 -49.47
C GLU A 181 -63.13 1.28 -49.71
N LYS A 182 -62.09 2.12 -49.71
CA LYS A 182 -62.23 3.54 -50.03
C LYS A 182 -62.75 3.78 -51.44
N GLU A 183 -62.22 3.06 -52.43
CA GLU A 183 -62.71 3.16 -53.82
C GLU A 183 -64.18 2.78 -53.92
N LEU A 184 -64.60 1.72 -53.22
CA LEU A 184 -65.98 1.24 -53.21
C LEU A 184 -66.91 2.22 -52.47
N GLN A 185 -66.46 2.83 -51.37
CA GLN A 185 -67.17 3.91 -50.68
C GLN A 185 -67.34 5.14 -51.58
N GLN A 186 -66.30 5.53 -52.32
CA GLN A 186 -66.38 6.63 -53.29
C GLN A 186 -67.35 6.32 -54.43
N ALA A 187 -67.27 5.13 -55.02
CA ALA A 187 -68.20 4.68 -56.06
C ALA A 187 -69.64 4.67 -55.54
N TYR A 188 -69.87 4.15 -54.33
CA TYR A 188 -71.18 4.19 -53.68
C TYR A 188 -71.68 5.63 -53.50
N GLN A 189 -70.84 6.55 -53.03
CA GLN A 189 -71.18 7.98 -52.91
C GLN A 189 -71.60 8.59 -54.26
N ILE A 190 -70.89 8.24 -55.34
CA ILE A 190 -71.21 8.67 -56.70
C ILE A 190 -72.55 8.08 -57.13
N HIS A 191 -72.78 6.77 -56.94
CA HIS A 191 -74.04 6.13 -57.30
C HIS A 191 -75.23 6.70 -56.54
N VAL A 192 -75.11 6.94 -55.23
CA VAL A 192 -76.14 7.61 -54.41
C VAL A 192 -76.41 9.01 -54.94
N SER A 193 -75.37 9.77 -55.29
CA SER A 193 -75.50 11.10 -55.88
C SER A 193 -76.23 11.05 -57.23
N SER A 194 -75.86 10.11 -58.10
CA SER A 194 -76.52 9.88 -59.40
C SER A 194 -77.98 9.45 -59.24
N ILE A 195 -78.30 8.55 -58.31
CA ILE A 195 -79.68 8.15 -57.99
C ILE A 195 -80.48 9.36 -57.50
N ASN A 196 -79.90 10.19 -56.63
CA ASN A 196 -80.55 11.41 -56.13
C ASN A 196 -80.74 12.46 -57.24
N GLN A 197 -79.90 12.49 -58.27
CA GLN A 197 -80.09 13.34 -59.45
C GLN A 197 -81.14 12.78 -60.43
N ILE A 198 -81.22 11.47 -60.60
CA ILE A 198 -82.21 10.80 -61.47
C ILE A 198 -83.60 10.83 -60.86
N ARG A 199 -83.74 10.70 -59.53
CA ARG A 199 -85.03 10.67 -58.81
C ARG A 199 -85.95 11.87 -59.17
N PRO A 200 -85.51 13.14 -59.16
CA PRO A 200 -86.33 14.25 -59.61
C PRO A 200 -86.59 14.23 -61.12
N CYS A 201 -85.64 13.76 -61.96
CA CYS A 201 -85.86 13.59 -63.40
C CYS A 201 -86.93 12.53 -63.71
N ASN A 202 -86.96 11.40 -62.98
CA ASN A 202 -88.00 10.39 -63.07
C ASN A 202 -89.35 10.94 -62.60
N ALA A 203 -89.38 11.68 -61.49
CA ALA A 203 -90.60 12.36 -61.03
C ALA A 203 -91.10 13.43 -62.02
N LEU A 204 -90.18 14.07 -62.76
CA LEU A 204 -90.50 15.02 -63.83
C LEU A 204 -90.99 14.30 -65.09
N LEU A 205 -90.38 13.18 -65.48
CA LEU A 205 -90.80 12.32 -66.58
C LEU A 205 -92.18 11.70 -66.33
N GLU A 206 -92.47 11.25 -65.12
CA GLU A 206 -93.81 10.80 -64.70
C GLU A 206 -94.85 11.94 -64.77
N LYS A 207 -94.46 13.18 -64.45
CA LYS A 207 -95.31 14.37 -64.63
C LYS A 207 -95.47 14.79 -66.09
N MET A 208 -94.42 14.65 -66.91
CA MET A 208 -94.42 14.97 -68.34
C MET A 208 -95.17 13.93 -69.17
N LEU A 209 -95.20 12.66 -68.74
CA LEU A 209 -96.08 11.62 -69.30
C LEU A 209 -97.57 11.92 -69.06
N LEU A 210 -97.92 12.76 -68.09
CA LEU A 210 -99.29 13.17 -67.79
C LEU A 210 -99.71 14.52 -68.42
N ILE A 211 -98.77 15.31 -68.94
CA ILE A 211 -99.06 16.67 -69.43
C ILE A 211 -98.31 16.91 -70.73
N GLY A 212 -99.07 16.98 -71.82
CA GLY A 212 -98.59 17.26 -73.16
C GLY A 212 -97.79 18.58 -73.26
N MET A 213 -96.83 18.55 -74.19
CA MET A 213 -95.92 19.62 -74.58
C MET A 213 -96.64 20.97 -74.79
N ASP A 214 -96.39 22.00 -73.96
CA ASP A 214 -96.54 23.40 -74.40
C ASP A 214 -95.96 24.56 -73.52
N GLU A 215 -94.83 24.41 -72.81
CA GLU A 215 -94.20 25.58 -72.10
C GLU A 215 -92.66 25.55 -72.16
N SER A 216 -92.12 25.27 -73.36
CA SER A 216 -90.66 25.12 -73.60
C SER A 216 -89.84 26.43 -73.57
N CYS A 217 -90.46 27.61 -73.49
CA CYS A 217 -89.75 28.87 -73.77
C CYS A 217 -89.55 29.82 -72.58
N LYS A 218 -90.10 29.54 -71.39
CA LYS A 218 -89.85 30.36 -70.18
C LYS A 218 -88.69 29.87 -69.29
N ASN A 219 -88.33 28.58 -69.37
CA ASN A 219 -87.31 27.97 -68.49
C ASN A 219 -85.86 28.37 -68.81
N LEU A 220 -85.57 28.79 -70.04
CA LEU A 220 -84.23 29.21 -70.46
C LEU A 220 -83.76 30.52 -69.80
N ARG A 221 -84.68 31.34 -69.27
CA ARG A 221 -84.32 32.62 -68.63
C ARG A 221 -84.00 32.48 -67.14
N GLY A 222 -84.53 31.46 -66.46
CA GLY A 222 -84.22 31.15 -65.05
C GLY A 222 -82.86 30.47 -64.88
N ALA A 223 -82.50 29.56 -65.79
CA ALA A 223 -81.23 28.86 -65.77
C ALA A 223 -80.01 29.81 -65.89
N ILE A 224 -80.17 30.95 -66.58
CA ILE A 224 -79.12 31.98 -66.73
C ILE A 224 -78.90 32.77 -65.42
N VAL A 225 -79.93 32.94 -64.59
CA VAL A 225 -79.83 33.63 -63.29
C VAL A 225 -79.17 32.73 -62.24
N GLU A 226 -79.49 31.43 -62.24
CA GLU A 226 -78.85 30.46 -61.34
C GLU A 226 -77.36 30.28 -61.65
N LEU A 227 -76.98 30.27 -62.94
CA LEU A 227 -75.57 30.16 -63.37
C LEU A 227 -74.73 31.36 -62.89
N ASN A 228 -75.28 32.58 -62.93
CA ASN A 228 -74.61 33.77 -62.41
C ASN A 228 -74.44 33.72 -60.89
N SER A 229 -75.42 33.21 -60.14
CA SER A 229 -75.31 33.04 -58.69
C SER A 229 -74.24 32.01 -58.29
N LEU A 230 -74.03 30.99 -59.12
CA LEU A 230 -73.00 29.95 -58.95
C LEU A 230 -71.61 30.50 -59.27
N CYS A 231 -71.48 31.31 -60.33
CA CYS A 231 -70.24 32.03 -60.64
C CYS A 231 -69.81 32.97 -59.51
N ASP A 232 -70.73 33.69 -58.86
CA ASP A 232 -70.41 34.57 -57.73
C ASP A 232 -70.00 33.80 -56.46
N LYS A 233 -70.59 32.62 -56.21
CA LYS A 233 -70.17 31.74 -55.11
C LYS A 233 -68.76 31.18 -55.32
N LEU A 234 -68.45 30.74 -56.54
CA LEU A 234 -67.11 30.25 -56.90
C LEU A 234 -66.05 31.36 -56.83
N ARG A 235 -66.40 32.60 -57.19
CA ARG A 235 -65.52 33.77 -57.00
C ARG A 235 -65.20 34.05 -55.52
N LYS A 236 -66.20 33.95 -54.64
CA LYS A 236 -65.99 34.10 -53.18
C LYS A 236 -65.14 32.98 -52.59
N GLN A 237 -65.34 31.73 -53.03
CA GLN A 237 -64.51 30.61 -52.60
C GLN A 237 -63.05 30.74 -53.08
N ARG A 238 -62.84 31.20 -54.32
CA ARG A 238 -61.49 31.52 -54.83
C ARG A 238 -60.79 32.57 -53.97
N ASN A 239 -61.47 33.67 -53.60
CA ASN A 239 -60.89 34.70 -52.75
C ASN A 239 -60.54 34.19 -51.35
N ASN A 240 -61.35 33.30 -50.76
CA ASN A 240 -61.06 32.68 -49.46
C ASN A 240 -59.84 31.73 -49.53
N LEU A 241 -59.70 30.97 -50.62
CA LEU A 241 -58.54 30.11 -50.86
C LEU A 241 -57.25 30.92 -51.06
N THR A 242 -57.36 32.10 -51.69
CA THR A 242 -56.21 33.00 -51.89
C THR A 242 -55.74 33.56 -50.54
N ASN A 243 -56.68 34.01 -49.69
CA ASN A 243 -56.35 34.47 -48.33
C ASN A 243 -55.74 33.37 -47.45
N LEU A 244 -56.21 32.12 -47.57
CA LEU A 244 -55.63 30.99 -46.83
C LEU A 244 -54.19 30.67 -47.30
N SER A 245 -53.95 30.76 -48.61
CA SER A 245 -52.61 30.62 -49.19
C SER A 245 -51.65 31.68 -48.66
N ASP A 246 -52.08 32.94 -48.59
CA ASP A 246 -51.28 34.04 -48.06
C ASP A 246 -51.00 33.87 -46.56
N THR A 247 -51.94 33.31 -45.81
CA THR A 247 -51.76 33.03 -44.36
C THR A 247 -50.76 31.89 -44.13
N LEU A 248 -50.81 30.85 -44.96
CA LEU A 248 -49.86 29.73 -44.90
C LEU A 248 -48.45 30.17 -45.31
N GLN A 249 -48.33 31.04 -46.31
CA GLN A 249 -47.05 31.63 -46.73
C GLN A 249 -46.39 32.40 -45.56
N ASN A 250 -47.14 33.24 -44.85
CA ASN A 250 -46.64 33.97 -43.68
C ASN A 250 -46.20 33.04 -42.54
N ASN A 251 -46.93 31.96 -42.29
CA ASN A 251 -46.56 30.99 -41.26
C ASN A 251 -45.27 30.22 -41.62
N CYS A 252 -45.04 29.93 -42.91
CA CYS A 252 -43.80 29.32 -43.37
C CYS A 252 -42.60 30.27 -43.15
N GLU A 253 -42.77 31.56 -43.42
CA GLU A 253 -41.74 32.57 -43.18
C GLU A 253 -41.39 32.74 -41.68
N GLU A 254 -42.39 32.66 -40.79
CA GLU A 254 -42.16 32.64 -39.34
C GLU A 254 -41.42 31.37 -38.88
N LEU A 255 -41.76 30.20 -39.44
CA LEU A 255 -41.08 28.94 -39.13
C LEU A 255 -39.63 28.93 -39.61
N ASP A 256 -39.35 29.49 -40.78
CA ASP A 256 -37.99 29.66 -41.29
C ASP A 256 -37.17 30.60 -40.40
N GLY A 257 -37.77 31.67 -39.88
CA GLY A 257 -37.16 32.54 -38.87
C GLY A 257 -36.81 31.80 -37.57
N LEU A 258 -37.74 31.00 -37.04
CA LEU A 258 -37.51 30.20 -35.83
C LEU A 258 -36.43 29.12 -36.03
N LEU A 259 -36.37 28.52 -37.22
CA LEU A 259 -35.32 27.57 -37.59
C LEU A 259 -33.95 28.23 -37.65
N ALA A 260 -33.85 29.44 -38.22
CA ALA A 260 -32.62 30.21 -38.25
C ALA A 260 -32.12 30.54 -36.82
N ASP A 261 -33.03 30.98 -35.94
CA ASP A 261 -32.71 31.27 -34.53
C ASP A 261 -32.21 30.03 -33.77
N LYS A 262 -32.87 28.87 -33.98
CA LYS A 262 -32.44 27.62 -33.33
C LYS A 262 -31.12 27.10 -33.84
N ASN A 263 -30.82 27.26 -35.13
CA ASN A 263 -29.51 26.93 -35.69
C ASN A 263 -28.41 27.85 -35.15
N GLN A 264 -28.68 29.14 -34.97
CA GLN A 264 -27.77 30.08 -34.32
C GLN A 264 -27.48 29.68 -32.86
N GLU A 265 -28.51 29.26 -32.10
CA GLU A 265 -28.35 28.78 -30.72
C GLU A 265 -27.47 27.51 -30.63
N LEU A 266 -27.66 26.55 -31.55
CA LEU A 266 -26.84 25.34 -31.63
C LEU A 266 -25.38 25.62 -31.93
N GLU A 267 -25.10 26.60 -32.80
CA GLU A 267 -23.73 27.00 -33.16
C GLU A 267 -23.00 27.65 -31.98
N VAL A 268 -23.69 28.47 -31.20
CA VAL A 268 -23.14 29.05 -29.96
C VAL A 268 -22.82 27.95 -28.94
N ARG A 269 -23.72 26.97 -28.74
CA ARG A 269 -23.48 25.85 -27.81
C ARG A 269 -22.29 24.98 -28.22
N ARG A 270 -22.11 24.72 -29.53
CA ARG A 270 -20.94 24.02 -30.06
C ARG A 270 -19.62 24.73 -29.73
N LYS A 271 -19.55 26.05 -29.96
CA LYS A 271 -18.36 26.85 -29.65
C LYS A 271 -18.02 26.90 -28.16
N VAL A 272 -19.01 26.80 -27.27
CA VAL A 272 -18.80 26.74 -25.82
C VAL A 272 -18.24 25.38 -25.39
N LEU A 273 -18.74 24.28 -25.97
CA LEU A 273 -18.22 22.93 -25.72
C LEU A 273 -16.76 22.80 -26.16
N GLU A 274 -16.42 23.23 -27.38
CA GLU A 274 -15.03 23.19 -27.88
C GLU A 274 -14.06 23.99 -26.99
N LYS A 275 -14.48 25.14 -26.45
CA LYS A 275 -13.65 25.93 -25.52
C LYS A 275 -13.44 25.23 -24.18
N ASN A 276 -14.42 24.47 -23.70
CA ASN A 276 -14.31 23.71 -22.47
C ASN A 276 -13.39 22.50 -22.62
N ASP A 277 -13.46 21.80 -23.76
CA ASP A 277 -12.60 20.65 -24.02
C ASP A 277 -11.13 21.07 -24.15
N ARG A 278 -10.83 22.16 -24.88
CA ARG A 278 -9.48 22.73 -24.94
C ARG A 278 -8.91 23.13 -23.57
N ARG A 279 -9.75 23.58 -22.64
CA ARG A 279 -9.33 23.91 -21.26
C ARG A 279 -9.04 22.66 -20.42
N LYS A 280 -9.78 21.56 -20.64
CA LYS A 280 -9.50 20.28 -19.96
C LYS A 280 -8.21 19.66 -20.47
N ASP A 281 -7.98 19.68 -21.78
CA ASP A 281 -6.76 19.16 -22.40
C ASP A 281 -5.51 19.92 -21.93
N SER A 282 -5.59 21.25 -21.83
CA SER A 282 -4.52 22.08 -21.27
C SER A 282 -4.19 21.73 -19.81
N LYS A 283 -5.20 21.45 -18.98
CA LYS A 283 -4.99 21.04 -17.58
C LYS A 283 -4.38 19.65 -17.46
N HIS A 284 -4.80 18.72 -18.30
CA HIS A 284 -4.22 17.37 -18.34
C HIS A 284 -2.76 17.39 -18.77
N LEU A 285 -2.41 18.19 -19.79
CA LEU A 285 -1.03 18.35 -20.24
C LEU A 285 -0.13 18.95 -19.15
N GLU A 286 -0.64 19.88 -18.35
CA GLU A 286 0.10 20.50 -17.24
C GLU A 286 0.29 19.53 -16.06
N GLN A 287 -0.70 18.69 -15.77
CA GLN A 287 -0.59 17.61 -14.78
C GLN A 287 0.40 16.52 -15.21
N GLU A 288 0.43 16.15 -16.50
CA GLU A 288 1.38 15.17 -17.02
C GLU A 288 2.83 15.66 -16.94
N LYS A 289 3.06 16.96 -17.21
CA LYS A 289 4.39 17.58 -17.02
C LYS A 289 4.83 17.57 -15.55
N ARG A 290 3.92 17.81 -14.61
CA ARG A 290 4.22 17.75 -13.16
C ARG A 290 4.56 16.33 -12.70
N LEU A 291 3.85 15.32 -13.21
CA LEU A 291 4.14 13.91 -12.93
C LEU A 291 5.55 13.51 -13.40
N LYS A 292 5.91 13.85 -14.65
CA LYS A 292 7.26 13.58 -15.18
C LYS A 292 8.38 14.26 -14.37
N ALA A 293 8.15 15.48 -13.88
CA ALA A 293 9.12 16.17 -13.03
C ALA A 293 9.28 15.51 -11.64
N LEU A 294 8.19 14.98 -11.08
CA LEU A 294 8.19 14.25 -9.81
C LEU A 294 8.90 12.89 -9.93
N ASP A 295 8.67 12.18 -11.04
CA ASP A 295 9.36 10.91 -11.31
C ASP A 295 10.87 11.11 -11.45
N GLN A 296 11.30 12.15 -12.18
CA GLN A 296 12.72 12.51 -12.28
C GLN A 296 13.34 12.87 -10.93
N ALA A 297 12.62 13.60 -10.07
CA ALA A 297 13.09 13.93 -8.72
C ALA A 297 13.21 12.67 -7.85
N ASN A 298 12.24 11.76 -7.90
CA ASN A 298 12.27 10.50 -7.18
C ASN A 298 13.44 9.61 -7.61
N GLU A 299 13.77 9.60 -8.91
CA GLU A 299 14.90 8.85 -9.45
C GLU A 299 16.24 9.39 -8.93
N ILE A 300 16.38 10.73 -8.84
CA ILE A 300 17.55 11.39 -8.22
C ILE A 300 17.64 11.04 -6.73
N TYR A 301 16.53 11.08 -5.98
CA TYR A 301 16.52 10.71 -4.56
C TYR A 301 16.86 9.24 -4.32
N ALA A 302 16.40 8.35 -5.20
CA ALA A 302 16.74 6.93 -5.14
C ALA A 302 18.25 6.70 -5.34
N GLN A 303 18.87 7.41 -6.29
CA GLN A 303 20.33 7.37 -6.50
C GLN A 303 21.08 7.92 -5.28
N LEU A 304 20.63 9.02 -4.69
CA LEU A 304 21.21 9.61 -3.47
C LEU A 304 21.16 8.65 -2.27
N LEU A 305 20.05 7.92 -2.10
CA LEU A 305 19.89 6.91 -1.06
C LEU A 305 20.85 5.72 -1.23
N VAL A 306 21.13 5.32 -2.49
CA VAL A 306 22.11 4.26 -2.78
C VAL A 306 23.53 4.72 -2.41
N VAL A 307 23.88 5.96 -2.73
CA VAL A 307 25.18 6.54 -2.38
C VAL A 307 25.34 6.65 -0.86
N GLN A 308 24.33 7.18 -0.16
CA GLN A 308 24.35 7.27 1.31
C GLN A 308 24.46 5.90 1.98
N LYS A 309 23.75 4.88 1.48
CA LYS A 309 23.89 3.51 2.00
C LYS A 309 25.32 2.99 1.83
N ALA A 310 25.94 3.23 0.67
CA ALA A 310 27.31 2.80 0.42
C ALA A 310 28.33 3.52 1.33
N GLU A 311 28.14 4.81 1.60
CA GLU A 311 28.95 5.57 2.55
C GLU A 311 28.78 5.06 3.99
N MET A 312 27.54 4.80 4.40
CA MET A 312 27.25 4.26 5.73
C MET A 312 27.86 2.86 5.91
N GLN A 313 27.86 2.03 4.87
CA GLN A 313 28.55 0.74 4.85
C GLN A 313 30.07 0.91 5.05
N ARG A 314 30.69 1.91 4.41
CA ARG A 314 32.13 2.20 4.60
C ARG A 314 32.43 2.63 6.02
N VAL A 315 31.59 3.47 6.62
CA VAL A 315 31.74 3.90 8.02
C VAL A 315 31.65 2.70 8.96
N ILE A 316 30.70 1.77 8.73
CA ILE A 316 30.58 0.54 9.52
C ILE A 316 31.85 -0.30 9.41
N VAL A 317 32.39 -0.50 8.20
CA VAL A 317 33.64 -1.26 7.99
C VAL A 317 34.83 -0.57 8.69
N MET A 318 34.92 0.75 8.64
CA MET A 318 35.97 1.50 9.34
C MET A 318 35.85 1.39 10.87
N VAL A 319 34.62 1.41 11.41
CA VAL A 319 34.37 1.24 12.84
C VAL A 319 34.70 -0.19 13.29
N GLU A 320 34.36 -1.20 12.49
CA GLU A 320 34.74 -2.59 12.75
C GLU A 320 36.26 -2.82 12.70
N GLN A 321 36.97 -2.13 11.80
CA GLN A 321 38.43 -2.16 11.73
C GLN A 321 39.08 -1.43 12.92
N ALA A 322 38.52 -0.28 13.34
CA ALA A 322 38.98 0.44 14.52
C ALA A 322 38.76 -0.38 15.81
N LEU A 323 37.63 -1.08 15.91
CA LEU A 323 37.34 -2.00 17.03
C LEU A 323 38.27 -3.22 17.08
N LYS A 324 38.84 -3.65 15.94
CA LYS A 324 39.89 -4.68 15.87
C LYS A 324 41.28 -4.18 16.25
N PHE A 325 41.52 -2.87 16.23
CA PHE A 325 42.79 -2.27 16.66
C PHE A 325 42.82 -1.94 18.17
N ILE A 326 41.66 -1.93 18.83
CA ILE A 326 41.50 -1.56 20.24
C ILE A 326 41.37 -2.81 21.16
N ASN A 327 41.24 -4.01 20.57
CA ASN A 327 41.36 -5.31 21.27
C ASN A 327 42.66 -6.01 20.86
#